data_AF-A0A382YU21-F1
#
_entry.id   AF-A0A382YU21-F1
#
_cell.length_a   1.000
_cell.length_b   1.000
_cell.length_c   1.000
_cell.angle_alpha   90.00
_cell.angle_beta   90.00
_cell.angle_gamma   90.00
#
_symmetry.space_group_name_H-M   'P 1'
#
loop_
_entity.id
_entity.type
_entity.pdbx_description
1 polymer ?
#
loop_
_entity_poly.entity_id
_entity_poly.type
_entity_poly.pdbx_seq_one_letter_code
_entity_poly.pdbx_strand_id
1 'polypeptide(L)'
;KTLIEVILISFSLILIINLFEEINFLKDQDVSGYYPIFLSLLNAPSIIFDILPFIFLVSTLWFFIKLINKNELSIFKYTGITNNKILGIVVVFSFIIGLFLIFGYYTFSSKLKSQYLLKKNQFTSDDKYLAVITENGLWIRDEVNETTNIINADKINNNLLINVSIVQFDKNFNLLQIIESEEVNIKSKKWKINNPFITKKNATDKLESVNLNSNFDIEIINNLFSNLSSMSLMQLSKLKKDYSKLGYSTVGIKVYENKIF
;
A
#
# COMPACT_ATOMS: atom_id res chain seq x y z
N LYS A 1 10.87 -18.33 23.42
CA LYS A 1 12.29 -17.90 23.39
C LYS A 1 12.91 -18.08 21.99
N THR A 2 12.95 -19.28 21.43
CA THR A 2 13.51 -19.55 20.08
C THR A 2 12.90 -18.67 18.98
N LEU A 3 11.57 -18.53 18.95
CA LEU A 3 10.90 -17.67 17.99
C LEU A 3 11.40 -16.21 18.04
N ILE A 4 11.58 -15.66 19.25
CA ILE A 4 12.07 -14.29 19.45
C ILE A 4 13.52 -14.17 18.99
N GLU A 5 14.37 -15.16 19.29
CA GLU A 5 15.76 -15.20 18.82
C GLU A 5 15.82 -15.15 17.29
N VAL A 6 15.01 -15.96 16.60
CA VAL A 6 14.98 -16.00 15.13
C VAL A 6 14.40 -14.71 14.54
N ILE A 7 13.37 -14.14 15.15
CA ILE A 7 12.82 -12.83 14.74
C ILE A 7 13.89 -11.74 14.84
N LEU A 8 14.64 -11.68 15.95
CA LEU A 8 15.68 -10.67 16.13
C LEU A 8 16.82 -10.83 15.11
N ILE A 9 17.27 -12.06 14.87
CA ILE A 9 18.29 -12.34 13.84
C ILE A 9 17.80 -11.93 12.46
N SER A 10 16.56 -12.30 12.11
CA SER A 10 15.95 -11.95 10.82
C SER A 10 15.78 -10.43 10.69
N PHE A 11 15.34 -9.75 11.76
CA PHE A 11 15.22 -8.29 11.81
C PHE A 11 16.56 -7.60 11.54
N SER A 12 17.64 -8.05 12.19
CA SER A 12 18.97 -7.50 11.97
C SER A 12 19.45 -7.68 10.52
N LEU A 13 19.25 -8.87 9.94
CA LEU A 13 19.63 -9.13 8.55
C LEU A 13 18.85 -8.24 7.56
N ILE A 14 17.52 -8.15 7.75
CA ILE A 14 16.66 -7.28 6.92
C ILE A 14 17.10 -5.83 7.03
N LEU A 15 17.38 -5.35 8.24
CA LEU A 15 17.80 -3.98 8.46
C LEU A 15 19.09 -3.67 7.72
N ILE A 16 20.07 -4.58 7.74
CA ILE A 16 21.33 -4.42 7.02
C ILE A 16 21.10 -4.37 5.50
N ILE A 17 20.34 -5.32 4.95
CA ILE A 17 20.08 -5.39 3.50
C ILE A 17 19.36 -4.11 3.03
N ASN A 18 18.29 -3.75 3.72
CA ASN A 18 17.48 -2.58 3.39
C ASN A 18 18.27 -1.27 3.57
N LEU A 19 19.20 -1.22 4.53
CA LEU A 19 20.09 -0.07 4.71
C LEU A 19 21.02 0.15 3.51
N PHE A 20 21.55 -0.91 2.90
CA PHE A 20 22.32 -0.78 1.66
C PHE A 20 21.45 -0.27 0.50
N GLU A 21 20.21 -0.75 0.39
CA GLU A 21 19.26 -0.26 -0.61
C GLU A 21 18.97 1.24 -0.42
N GLU A 22 18.73 1.69 0.81
CA GLU A 22 18.42 3.10 1.09
C GLU A 22 19.64 4.01 0.94
N ILE A 23 20.86 3.54 1.26
CA ILE A 23 22.09 4.30 0.99
C ILE A 23 22.26 4.51 -0.51
N ASN A 24 22.06 3.46 -1.31
CA ASN A 24 22.17 3.57 -2.77
C ASN A 24 21.09 4.50 -3.34
N PHE A 25 19.86 4.43 -2.80
CA PHE A 25 18.76 5.31 -3.21
C PHE A 25 19.02 6.79 -2.89
N LEU A 26 19.62 7.09 -1.75
CA LEU A 26 19.87 8.47 -1.29
C LEU A 26 21.27 9.01 -1.66
N LYS A 27 22.04 8.28 -2.47
CA LYS A 27 23.43 8.61 -2.77
C LYS A 27 23.63 10.02 -3.33
N ASP A 28 22.70 10.47 -4.18
CA ASP A 28 22.78 11.76 -4.86
C ASP A 28 21.93 12.85 -4.16
N GLN A 29 21.43 12.57 -2.96
CA GLN A 29 20.56 13.46 -2.19
C GLN A 29 21.31 14.05 -0.99
N ASP A 30 21.13 15.35 -0.73
CA ASP A 30 21.72 16.05 0.43
C ASP A 30 20.95 15.71 1.72
N VAL A 31 21.08 14.47 2.19
CA VAL A 31 20.43 13.97 3.40
C VAL A 31 21.44 13.57 4.46
N SER A 32 21.10 13.85 5.70
CA SER A 32 21.88 13.41 6.87
C SER A 32 22.11 11.89 6.88
N GLY A 33 23.31 11.47 7.28
CA GLY A 33 23.71 10.04 7.26
C GLY A 33 22.89 9.10 8.16
N TYR A 34 22.07 9.63 9.07
CA TYR A 34 21.15 8.82 9.89
C TYR A 34 19.83 8.51 9.17
N TYR A 35 19.50 9.23 8.09
CA TYR A 35 18.23 9.12 7.39
C TYR A 35 18.01 7.75 6.73
N PRO A 36 19.00 7.13 6.05
CA PRO A 36 18.87 5.78 5.52
C PRO A 36 18.55 4.73 6.60
N ILE A 37 19.16 4.85 7.79
CA ILE A 37 18.90 3.97 8.94
C ILE A 37 17.44 4.12 9.38
N PHE A 38 16.97 5.37 9.49
CA PHE A 38 15.61 5.68 9.89
C PHE A 38 14.57 5.12 8.89
N LEU A 39 14.78 5.31 7.58
CA LEU A 39 13.93 4.73 6.55
C LEU A 39 13.93 3.20 6.60
N SER A 40 15.11 2.60 6.80
CA SER A 40 15.25 1.15 6.89
C SER A 40 14.46 0.56 8.05
N LEU A 41 14.46 1.25 9.20
CA LEU A 41 13.73 0.86 10.39
C LEU A 41 12.21 0.93 10.21
N LEU A 42 11.70 1.90 9.44
CA LEU A 42 10.28 2.01 9.14
C LEU A 42 9.79 0.89 8.21
N ASN A 43 10.62 0.47 7.25
CA ASN A 43 10.26 -0.54 6.27
C ASN A 43 10.42 -1.98 6.80
N ALA A 44 11.41 -2.24 7.66
CA ALA A 44 11.74 -3.58 8.15
C ALA A 44 10.56 -4.37 8.75
N PRO A 45 9.65 -3.78 9.55
CA PRO A 45 8.50 -4.51 10.11
C PRO A 45 7.57 -5.11 9.06
N SER A 46 7.39 -4.42 7.93
CA SER A 46 6.59 -4.91 6.79
C SER A 46 7.25 -6.12 6.13
N ILE A 47 8.56 -6.03 5.87
CA ILE A 47 9.33 -7.14 5.26
C ILE A 47 9.31 -8.37 6.18
N ILE A 48 9.42 -8.16 7.49
CA ILE A 48 9.31 -9.25 8.47
C ILE A 48 7.95 -9.93 8.38
N PHE A 49 6.87 -9.17 8.23
CA PHE A 49 5.53 -9.75 8.05
C PHE A 49 5.48 -10.67 6.83
N ASP A 50 6.04 -10.22 5.70
CA ASP A 50 6.06 -11.00 4.46
C ASP A 50 6.84 -12.32 4.60
N ILE A 51 7.89 -12.36 5.43
CA ILE A 51 8.71 -13.56 5.63
C ILE A 51 8.37 -14.36 6.90
N LEU A 52 7.32 -13.97 7.64
CA LEU A 52 6.90 -14.67 8.86
C LEU A 52 6.76 -16.19 8.70
N PRO A 53 6.19 -16.73 7.59
CA PRO A 53 6.09 -18.18 7.41
C PRO A 53 7.46 -18.88 7.48
N PHE A 54 8.50 -18.27 6.91
CA PHE A 54 9.88 -18.79 6.97
C PHE A 54 10.45 -18.67 8.39
N ILE A 55 10.19 -17.55 9.08
CA ILE A 55 10.60 -17.36 10.49
C ILE A 55 10.00 -18.46 11.37
N PHE A 56 8.72 -18.80 11.20
CA PHE A 56 8.07 -19.87 11.95
C PHE A 56 8.66 -21.24 11.64
N LEU A 57 8.96 -21.52 10.37
CA LEU A 57 9.59 -22.76 9.94
C LEU A 57 10.96 -22.93 10.60
N VAL A 58 11.85 -21.93 10.48
CA VAL A 58 13.18 -21.94 11.08
C VAL A 58 13.11 -22.02 12.60
N SER A 59 12.20 -21.28 13.23
CA SER A 59 12.01 -21.30 14.68
C SER A 59 11.58 -22.65 15.20
N THR A 60 10.70 -23.33 14.46
CA THR A 60 10.20 -24.67 14.82
C THR A 60 11.31 -25.71 14.68
N LEU A 61 12.07 -25.66 13.58
CA LEU A 61 13.24 -26.53 13.38
C LEU A 61 14.26 -26.35 14.51
N TRP A 62 14.61 -25.10 14.82
CA TRP A 62 15.57 -24.78 15.86
C TRP A 62 15.09 -25.19 17.26
N PHE A 63 13.79 -25.04 17.52
CA PHE A 63 13.16 -25.51 18.75
C PHE A 63 13.32 -27.03 18.92
N PHE A 64 12.98 -27.82 17.90
CA PHE A 64 13.14 -29.28 17.97
C PHE A 64 14.61 -29.72 18.07
N ILE A 65 15.52 -29.05 17.36
CA ILE A 65 16.96 -29.31 17.48
C ILE A 65 17.43 -29.08 18.93
N LYS A 66 17.00 -28.00 19.58
CA LYS A 66 17.33 -27.74 20.99
C LYS A 66 16.77 -28.82 21.93
N LEU A 67 15.54 -29.30 21.70
CA LEU A 67 14.95 -30.38 22.49
C LEU A 67 15.72 -31.70 22.35
N ILE A 68 16.17 -32.02 21.12
CA ILE A 68 16.95 -33.23 20.84
C ILE A 68 18.32 -33.14 21.51
N ASN A 69 19.04 -32.03 21.32
CA ASN A 69 20.41 -31.87 21.85
C ASN A 69 20.48 -31.90 23.38
N LYS A 70 19.40 -31.50 24.06
CA LYS A 70 19.30 -31.56 25.53
C LYS A 70 18.71 -32.88 26.05
N ASN A 71 18.43 -33.84 25.18
CA ASN A 71 17.72 -35.08 25.50
C ASN A 71 16.32 -34.88 26.14
N GLU A 72 15.77 -33.66 26.10
CA GLU A 72 14.44 -33.33 26.66
C GLU A 72 13.34 -34.11 25.92
N LEU A 73 13.48 -34.28 24.61
CA LEU A 73 12.52 -35.04 23.80
C LEU A 73 12.45 -36.53 24.21
N SER A 74 13.59 -37.13 24.57
CA SER A 74 13.65 -38.52 25.04
C SER A 74 13.02 -38.65 26.43
N ILE A 75 13.29 -37.69 27.33
CA ILE A 75 12.71 -37.64 28.67
C ILE A 75 11.18 -37.58 28.61
N PHE A 76 10.60 -36.76 27.72
CA PHE A 76 9.15 -36.69 27.52
C PHE A 76 8.53 -38.03 27.08
N LYS A 77 9.25 -38.83 26.30
CA LYS A 77 8.76 -40.16 25.91
C LYS A 77 8.73 -41.12 27.10
N TYR A 78 9.74 -41.08 27.97
CA TYR A 78 9.77 -41.90 29.19
C TYR A 78 8.64 -41.55 30.17
N THR A 79 8.16 -40.31 30.17
CA THR A 79 7.01 -39.88 30.99
C THR A 79 5.66 -40.12 30.31
N GLY A 80 5.63 -40.80 29.15
CA GLY A 80 4.40 -41.15 28.44
C GLY A 80 3.81 -40.04 27.58
N ILE A 81 4.54 -38.94 27.33
CA ILE A 81 4.12 -37.89 26.40
C ILE A 81 4.40 -38.36 24.97
N THR A 82 3.34 -38.46 24.17
CA THR A 82 3.45 -38.84 22.75
C THR A 82 3.91 -37.66 21.89
N ASN A 83 4.57 -37.95 20.77
CA ASN A 83 5.00 -36.92 19.82
C ASN A 83 3.81 -36.07 19.31
N ASN A 84 2.64 -36.67 19.12
CA ASN A 84 1.42 -35.97 18.70
C ASN A 84 0.97 -34.92 19.72
N LYS A 85 1.12 -35.17 21.03
CA LYS A 85 0.79 -34.17 22.06
C LYS A 85 1.72 -32.96 21.98
N ILE A 86 3.03 -33.20 21.79
CA ILE A 86 4.02 -32.13 21.62
C ILE A 86 3.71 -31.30 20.37
N LEU A 87 3.43 -31.96 19.25
CA LEU A 87 3.02 -31.30 18.02
C LEU A 87 1.72 -30.49 18.22
N GLY A 88 0.72 -31.05 18.90
CA GLY A 88 -0.52 -30.34 19.21
C GLY A 88 -0.30 -29.04 19.97
N ILE A 89 0.60 -29.04 20.96
CA ILE A 89 0.96 -27.83 21.72
C ILE A 89 1.60 -26.78 20.80
N VAL A 90 2.55 -27.20 19.94
CA VAL A 90 3.21 -26.29 19.00
C VAL A 90 2.21 -25.70 18.00
N VAL A 91 1.28 -26.51 17.48
CA VAL A 91 0.22 -26.06 16.56
C VAL A 91 -0.70 -25.03 17.23
N VAL A 92 -1.21 -25.33 18.42
CA VAL A 92 -2.09 -24.40 19.16
C VAL A 92 -1.36 -23.08 19.47
N PHE A 93 -0.11 -23.16 19.91
CA PHE A 93 0.71 -21.99 20.18
C PHE A 93 0.95 -21.15 18.91
N SER A 94 1.28 -21.80 17.79
CA SER A 94 1.47 -21.14 16.50
C SER A 94 0.18 -20.49 16.00
N PHE A 95 -0.97 -21.14 16.19
CA PHE A 95 -2.26 -20.60 15.80
C PHE A 95 -2.61 -19.33 16.57
N ILE A 96 -2.44 -19.33 17.89
CA ILE A 96 -2.71 -18.16 18.74
C ILE A 96 -1.80 -16.98 18.36
N ILE A 97 -0.50 -17.24 18.16
CA ILE A 97 0.44 -16.19 17.74
C ILE A 97 0.12 -15.70 16.32
N GLY A 98 -0.26 -16.60 15.41
CA GLY A 98 -0.68 -16.24 14.06
C GLY A 98 -1.82 -15.23 14.06
N LEU A 99 -2.86 -15.46 14.88
CA LEU A 99 -3.95 -14.50 15.05
C LEU A 99 -3.45 -13.15 15.58
N PHE A 100 -2.59 -13.15 16.60
CA PHE A 100 -2.01 -11.91 17.12
C PHE A 100 -1.20 -11.15 16.06
N LEU A 101 -0.43 -11.85 15.22
CA LEU A 101 0.36 -11.25 14.16
C LEU A 101 -0.52 -10.65 13.05
N ILE A 102 -1.59 -11.33 12.66
CA ILE A 102 -2.51 -10.83 11.63
C ILE A 102 -3.30 -9.61 12.12
N PHE A 103 -3.86 -9.64 13.33
CA PHE A 103 -4.70 -8.53 13.79
C PHE A 103 -3.89 -7.36 14.35
N GLY A 104 -2.83 -7.65 15.11
CA GLY A 104 -2.00 -6.63 15.76
C GLY A 104 -0.82 -6.19 14.90
N TYR A 105 0.06 -7.14 14.58
CA TYR A 105 1.35 -6.81 13.94
C TYR A 105 1.20 -6.31 12.51
N TYR A 106 0.29 -6.87 11.70
CA TYR A 106 0.04 -6.39 10.34
C TYR A 106 -0.41 -4.92 10.32
N THR A 107 -1.36 -4.54 11.19
CA THR A 107 -1.85 -3.16 11.27
C THR A 107 -0.71 -2.20 11.65
N PHE A 108 0.15 -2.63 12.58
CA PHE A 108 1.32 -1.86 12.98
C PHE A 108 2.34 -1.72 11.84
N SER A 109 2.67 -2.81 11.15
CA SER A 109 3.65 -2.82 10.07
C SER A 109 3.18 -2.00 8.87
N SER A 110 1.90 -2.10 8.49
CA SER A 110 1.28 -1.29 7.44
C SER A 110 1.39 0.21 7.73
N LYS A 111 1.14 0.63 8.97
CA LYS A 111 1.26 2.05 9.36
C LYS A 111 2.69 2.56 9.23
N LEU A 112 3.68 1.77 9.63
CA LEU A 112 5.09 2.13 9.45
C LEU A 112 5.50 2.14 7.99
N LYS A 113 5.03 1.18 7.19
CA LYS A 113 5.25 1.13 5.74
C LYS A 113 4.66 2.36 5.04
N SER A 114 3.48 2.82 5.45
CA SER A 114 2.89 4.07 4.96
C SER A 114 3.79 5.27 5.25
N GLN A 115 4.29 5.41 6.48
CA GLN A 115 5.23 6.49 6.84
C GLN A 115 6.55 6.41 6.07
N TYR A 116 7.05 5.20 5.83
CA TYR A 116 8.22 4.97 5.00
C TYR A 116 8.02 5.50 3.58
N LEU A 117 6.91 5.14 2.92
CA LEU A 117 6.62 5.58 1.56
C LEU A 117 6.46 7.10 1.49
N LEU A 118 5.71 7.69 2.42
CA LEU A 118 5.51 9.15 2.50
C LEU A 118 6.83 9.91 2.61
N LYS A 119 7.78 9.41 3.39
CA LYS A 119 9.10 10.03 3.55
C LYS A 119 10.01 9.81 2.35
N LYS A 120 10.01 8.60 1.78
CA LYS A 120 10.81 8.27 0.60
C LYS A 120 10.43 9.12 -0.62
N ASN A 121 9.16 9.49 -0.74
CA ASN A 121 8.67 10.38 -1.79
C ASN A 121 9.33 11.75 -1.85
N GLN A 122 9.65 12.32 -0.70
CA GLN A 122 10.18 13.68 -0.62
C GLN A 122 11.53 13.81 -1.35
N PHE A 123 12.19 12.69 -1.67
CA PHE A 123 13.48 12.61 -2.34
C PHE A 123 13.38 12.11 -3.78
N THR A 124 12.18 12.06 -4.36
CA THR A 124 11.96 11.63 -5.75
C THR A 124 11.31 12.75 -6.53
N SER A 125 11.93 13.20 -7.62
CA SER A 125 11.42 14.29 -8.46
C SER A 125 10.11 13.97 -9.19
N ASP A 126 9.77 12.68 -9.30
CA ASP A 126 8.60 12.18 -10.03
C ASP A 126 7.39 11.85 -9.14
N ASP A 127 7.42 12.13 -7.82
CA ASP A 127 6.34 11.71 -6.90
C ASP A 127 6.00 10.20 -7.03
N LYS A 128 6.95 9.40 -7.53
CA LYS A 128 6.74 8.02 -8.01
C LYS A 128 6.30 7.03 -6.95
N TYR A 129 6.50 7.36 -5.67
CA TYR A 129 6.06 6.55 -4.55
C TYR A 129 4.87 7.16 -3.81
N LEU A 130 4.35 8.32 -4.25
CA LEU A 130 3.03 8.76 -3.81
C LEU A 130 2.14 7.68 -4.38
N ALA A 131 1.27 7.20 -3.52
CA ALA A 131 0.21 6.28 -3.85
C ALA A 131 -0.38 6.51 -5.25
N VAL A 132 -0.39 7.72 -5.80
CA VAL A 132 -1.34 8.11 -6.84
C VAL A 132 -0.79 8.33 -8.25
N ILE A 133 0.51 8.38 -8.48
CA ILE A 133 1.04 8.88 -9.76
C ILE A 133 1.93 7.82 -10.41
N THR A 134 1.53 7.33 -11.58
CA THR A 134 2.38 6.48 -12.42
C THR A 134 3.39 7.35 -13.17
N GLU A 135 4.41 6.75 -13.82
CA GLU A 135 5.37 7.51 -14.66
C GLU A 135 4.69 8.39 -15.73
N ASN A 136 3.42 8.12 -16.05
CA ASN A 136 2.61 8.85 -17.03
C ASN A 136 1.49 9.72 -16.41
N GLY A 137 1.58 10.04 -15.11
CA GLY A 137 0.54 10.80 -14.39
C GLY A 137 -0.53 9.93 -13.73
N LEU A 138 -1.63 10.56 -13.37
CA LEU A 138 -2.83 9.98 -12.77
C LEU A 138 -3.94 9.85 -13.81
N TRP A 139 -4.44 8.63 -13.99
CA TRP A 139 -5.57 8.34 -14.87
C TRP A 139 -6.79 7.90 -14.07
N ILE A 140 -7.89 8.63 -14.22
CA ILE A 140 -9.17 8.32 -13.57
C ILE A 140 -10.24 8.17 -14.65
N ARG A 141 -10.93 7.03 -14.64
CA ARG A 141 -12.22 6.88 -15.32
C ARG A 141 -13.33 7.09 -14.30
N ASP A 142 -14.18 8.08 -14.55
CA ASP A 142 -15.32 8.43 -13.71
C ASP A 142 -16.62 8.42 -14.50
N GLU A 143 -17.66 7.80 -13.96
CA GLU A 143 -18.99 7.73 -14.59
C GLU A 143 -20.00 8.47 -13.73
N VAL A 144 -20.48 9.62 -14.21
CA VAL A 144 -21.43 10.49 -13.49
C VAL A 144 -22.56 10.88 -14.43
N ASN A 145 -23.81 10.68 -14.02
CA ASN A 145 -25.01 11.09 -14.76
C ASN A 145 -25.01 10.64 -16.24
N GLU A 146 -24.68 9.37 -16.49
CA GLU A 146 -24.55 8.77 -17.84
C GLU A 146 -23.45 9.39 -18.73
N THR A 147 -22.58 10.22 -18.17
CA THR A 147 -21.37 10.72 -18.84
C THR A 147 -20.14 10.01 -18.30
N THR A 148 -19.27 9.57 -19.21
CA THR A 148 -17.98 8.96 -18.85
C THR A 148 -16.89 10.00 -19.01
N ASN A 149 -16.21 10.34 -17.92
CA ASN A 149 -15.08 11.25 -17.88
C ASN A 149 -13.80 10.43 -17.83
N ILE A 150 -12.90 10.63 -18.79
CA ILE A 150 -11.53 10.14 -18.74
C ILE A 150 -10.65 11.32 -18.36
N ILE A 151 -10.05 11.25 -17.18
CA ILE A 151 -9.31 12.34 -16.56
C ILE A 151 -7.83 11.91 -16.50
N ASN A 152 -6.97 12.76 -17.06
CA ASN A 152 -5.52 12.67 -16.90
C ASN A 152 -5.03 13.90 -16.11
N ALA A 153 -4.12 13.70 -15.17
CA ALA A 153 -3.42 14.77 -14.48
C ALA A 153 -1.95 14.41 -14.28
N ASP A 154 -1.05 15.37 -14.45
CA ASP A 154 0.39 15.11 -14.29
C ASP A 154 0.74 14.78 -12.84
N LYS A 155 0.16 15.52 -11.88
CA LYS A 155 0.46 15.38 -10.45
C LYS A 155 -0.66 15.85 -9.56
N ILE A 156 -0.60 15.41 -8.30
CA ILE A 156 -1.45 15.90 -7.21
C ILE A 156 -0.58 16.69 -6.24
N ASN A 157 -1.00 17.92 -5.95
CA ASN A 157 -0.44 18.73 -4.88
C ASN A 157 -1.53 19.05 -3.85
N ASN A 158 -1.48 18.38 -2.70
CA ASN A 158 -2.49 18.47 -1.64
C ASN A 158 -3.92 18.19 -2.14
N ASN A 159 -4.70 19.25 -2.43
CA ASN A 159 -6.08 19.16 -2.89
C ASN A 159 -6.23 19.61 -4.35
N LEU A 160 -5.13 19.79 -5.07
CA LEU A 160 -5.09 20.28 -6.45
C LEU A 160 -4.53 19.19 -7.36
N LEU A 161 -5.22 18.94 -8.47
CA LEU A 161 -4.65 18.28 -9.62
C LEU A 161 -4.01 19.33 -10.53
N ILE A 162 -2.81 19.05 -11.02
CA ILE A 162 -2.04 19.95 -11.88
C ILE A 162 -2.02 19.39 -13.30
N ASN A 163 -2.16 20.27 -14.30
CA ASN A 163 -2.19 19.95 -15.73
C ASN A 163 -3.21 18.85 -16.04
N VAL A 164 -4.48 19.19 -15.90
CA VAL A 164 -5.59 18.25 -16.01
C VAL A 164 -6.20 18.31 -17.40
N SER A 165 -6.37 17.16 -18.03
CA SER A 165 -7.18 16.97 -19.23
C SER A 165 -8.34 16.04 -18.93
N ILE A 166 -9.57 16.50 -19.17
CA ILE A 166 -10.80 15.75 -18.95
C ILE A 166 -11.50 15.58 -20.29
N VAL A 167 -11.58 14.34 -20.75
CA VAL A 167 -12.30 13.98 -21.97
C VAL A 167 -13.64 13.38 -21.58
N GLN A 168 -14.73 14.02 -22.00
CA GLN A 168 -16.09 13.60 -21.65
C GLN A 168 -16.75 12.87 -22.82
N PHE A 169 -17.34 11.72 -22.52
CA PHE A 169 -18.07 10.88 -23.46
C PHE A 169 -19.52 10.71 -23.03
N ASP A 170 -20.42 10.54 -23.99
CA ASP A 170 -21.78 10.09 -23.74
C ASP A 170 -21.85 8.57 -23.47
N LYS A 171 -23.05 8.07 -23.20
CA LYS A 171 -23.33 6.64 -22.97
C LYS A 171 -22.95 5.72 -24.15
N ASN A 172 -22.87 6.27 -25.35
CA ASN A 172 -22.49 5.57 -26.57
C ASN A 172 -21.00 5.75 -26.91
N PHE A 173 -20.21 6.32 -25.99
CA PHE A 173 -18.80 6.66 -26.18
C PHE A 173 -18.53 7.68 -27.29
N ASN A 174 -19.49 8.55 -27.64
CA ASN A 174 -19.23 9.70 -28.49
C ASN A 174 -18.60 10.83 -27.69
N LEU A 175 -17.58 11.48 -28.27
CA LEU A 175 -16.91 12.63 -27.67
C LEU A 175 -17.88 13.81 -27.52
N LEU A 176 -18.10 14.25 -26.27
CA LEU A 176 -18.94 15.41 -25.95
C LEU A 176 -18.11 16.69 -25.93
N GLN A 177 -17.02 16.70 -25.14
CA GLN A 177 -16.12 17.84 -24.99
C GLN A 177 -14.80 17.42 -24.33
N ILE A 178 -13.79 18.26 -24.50
CA ILE A 178 -12.49 18.15 -23.84
C ILE A 178 -12.32 19.39 -22.95
N ILE A 179 -11.95 19.20 -21.70
CA ILE A 179 -11.71 20.27 -20.73
C ILE A 179 -10.25 20.19 -20.31
N GLU A 180 -9.47 21.23 -20.57
CA GLU A 180 -8.08 21.34 -20.16
C GLU A 180 -7.93 22.46 -19.14
N SER A 181 -7.15 22.21 -18.08
CA SER A 181 -7.00 23.15 -16.97
C SER A 181 -5.64 22.98 -16.30
N GLU A 182 -4.98 24.09 -15.98
CA GLU A 182 -3.71 24.05 -15.24
C GLU A 182 -3.92 23.54 -13.81
N GLU A 183 -5.03 23.91 -13.16
CA GLU A 183 -5.33 23.49 -11.79
C GLU A 183 -6.80 23.10 -11.59
N VAL A 184 -7.04 22.00 -10.88
CA VAL A 184 -8.37 21.54 -10.49
C VAL A 184 -8.41 21.21 -9.00
N ASN A 185 -9.31 21.85 -8.26
CA ASN A 185 -9.51 21.59 -6.84
C ASN A 185 -10.43 20.40 -6.60
N ILE A 186 -9.89 19.36 -5.97
CA ILE A 186 -10.52 18.06 -5.71
C ILE A 186 -10.78 17.83 -4.21
N LYS A 187 -10.84 18.90 -3.40
CA LYS A 187 -11.13 18.82 -1.96
C LYS A 187 -12.47 18.13 -1.66
N SER A 188 -13.41 18.21 -2.58
CA SER A 188 -14.72 17.56 -2.48
C SER A 188 -15.08 16.90 -3.82
N LYS A 189 -16.14 16.08 -3.81
CA LYS A 189 -16.72 15.46 -5.02
C LYS A 189 -17.22 16.45 -6.07
N LYS A 190 -17.36 17.72 -5.71
CA LYS A 190 -17.61 18.80 -6.66
C LYS A 190 -16.29 19.49 -6.96
N TRP A 191 -15.69 19.11 -8.09
CA TRP A 191 -14.41 19.62 -8.51
C TRP A 191 -14.56 21.05 -9.03
N LYS A 192 -13.69 21.94 -8.57
CA LYS A 192 -13.63 23.32 -9.06
C LYS A 192 -12.45 23.43 -10.02
N ILE A 193 -12.75 23.57 -11.29
CA ILE A 193 -11.80 23.71 -12.39
C ILE A 193 -11.57 25.21 -12.61
N ASN A 194 -10.33 25.67 -12.45
CA ASN A 194 -9.99 27.10 -12.56
C ASN A 194 -9.39 27.39 -13.94
N ASN A 195 -9.87 28.44 -14.60
CA ASN A 195 -9.42 28.83 -15.94
C ASN A 195 -9.46 27.71 -17.02
N PRO A 196 -10.53 26.91 -17.13
CA PRO A 196 -10.57 25.84 -18.13
C PRO A 196 -10.64 26.36 -19.57
N PHE A 197 -9.99 25.63 -20.46
CA PHE A 197 -10.23 25.63 -21.89
C PHE A 197 -11.18 24.48 -22.23
N ILE A 198 -12.38 24.80 -22.70
CA ILE A 198 -13.39 23.80 -23.06
C ILE A 198 -13.51 23.75 -24.58
N THR A 199 -13.13 22.61 -25.15
CA THR A 199 -13.25 22.36 -26.59
C THR A 199 -14.47 21.49 -26.88
N LYS A 200 -15.41 22.03 -27.66
CA LYS A 200 -16.63 21.34 -28.09
C LYS A 200 -16.83 21.54 -29.59
N LYS A 201 -16.93 20.45 -30.35
CA LYS A 201 -17.16 20.48 -31.81
C LYS A 201 -16.21 21.47 -32.54
N ASN A 202 -14.92 21.44 -32.21
CA ASN A 202 -13.86 22.29 -32.77
C ASN A 202 -13.92 23.79 -32.41
N ALA A 203 -14.77 24.21 -31.47
CA ALA A 203 -14.71 25.54 -30.87
C ALA A 203 -14.14 25.43 -29.44
N THR A 204 -13.24 26.35 -29.08
CA THR A 204 -12.62 26.38 -27.75
C THR A 204 -13.02 27.66 -27.02
N ASP A 205 -13.70 27.50 -25.89
CA ASP A 205 -14.11 28.59 -25.02
C ASP A 205 -13.24 28.60 -23.75
N LYS A 206 -12.82 29.80 -23.33
CA LYS A 206 -12.13 29.99 -22.04
C LYS A 206 -13.12 30.53 -21.02
N LEU A 207 -13.21 29.87 -19.86
CA LEU A 207 -14.04 30.30 -18.74
C LEU A 207 -13.18 30.59 -17.52
N GLU A 208 -13.66 31.40 -16.58
CA GLU A 208 -12.93 31.69 -15.33
C GLU A 208 -12.99 30.51 -14.35
N SER A 209 -14.14 29.86 -14.21
CA SER A 209 -14.27 28.65 -13.41
C SER A 209 -15.46 27.80 -13.82
N VAL A 210 -15.31 26.47 -13.69
CA VAL A 210 -16.39 25.50 -13.92
C VAL A 210 -16.40 24.49 -12.78
N ASN A 211 -17.61 24.10 -12.37
CA ASN A 211 -17.78 23.02 -11.41
C ASN A 211 -18.14 21.72 -12.13
N LEU A 212 -17.39 20.66 -11.85
CA LEU A 212 -17.64 19.32 -12.36
C LEU A 212 -18.02 18.40 -11.20
N ASN A 213 -19.13 17.67 -11.35
CA ASN A 213 -19.49 16.65 -10.37
C ASN A 213 -18.69 15.38 -10.69
N SER A 214 -17.99 14.86 -9.70
CA SER A 214 -17.19 13.63 -9.78
C SER A 214 -17.57 12.67 -8.65
N ASN A 215 -17.40 11.36 -8.86
CA ASN A 215 -17.49 10.41 -7.75
C ASN A 215 -16.24 10.43 -6.85
N PHE A 216 -15.16 11.06 -7.32
CA PHE A 216 -13.85 11.06 -6.69
C PHE A 216 -13.64 12.34 -5.87
N ASP A 217 -13.02 12.17 -4.71
CA ASP A 217 -12.44 13.25 -3.93
C ASP A 217 -10.98 12.89 -3.61
N ILE A 218 -10.25 13.82 -3.00
CA ILE A 218 -8.84 13.60 -2.63
C ILE A 218 -8.64 12.36 -1.74
N GLU A 219 -9.60 12.00 -0.89
CA GLU A 219 -9.48 10.83 -0.02
C GLU A 219 -9.59 9.53 -0.84
N ILE A 220 -10.59 9.46 -1.73
CA ILE A 220 -10.80 8.33 -2.64
C ILE A 220 -9.58 8.18 -3.55
N ILE A 221 -9.12 9.27 -4.16
CA ILE A 221 -7.95 9.28 -5.03
C ILE A 221 -6.72 8.78 -4.28
N ASN A 222 -6.42 9.30 -3.08
CA ASN A 222 -5.28 8.83 -2.30
C ASN A 222 -5.37 7.35 -1.91
N ASN A 223 -6.58 6.85 -1.63
CA ASN A 223 -6.77 5.44 -1.29
C ASN A 223 -6.63 4.54 -2.52
N LEU A 224 -7.25 4.88 -3.65
CA LEU A 224 -7.36 4.03 -4.83
C LEU A 224 -6.02 3.55 -5.37
N PHE A 225 -5.04 4.43 -5.37
CA PHE A 225 -3.77 4.14 -6.00
C PHE A 225 -2.71 3.71 -4.96
N SER A 226 -3.00 3.82 -3.66
CA SER A 226 -2.03 3.50 -2.61
C SER A 226 -1.50 2.07 -2.65
N ASN A 227 -0.24 1.93 -2.25
CA ASN A 227 0.40 0.64 -2.15
C ASN A 227 -0.34 -0.22 -1.10
N LEU A 228 -0.89 -1.36 -1.53
CA LEU A 228 -1.69 -2.25 -0.68
C LEU A 228 -0.95 -2.68 0.60
N SER A 229 0.38 -2.77 0.58
CA SER A 229 1.20 -3.07 1.77
C SER A 229 1.26 -1.97 2.82
N SER A 230 0.92 -0.75 2.44
CA SER A 230 0.82 0.39 3.34
C SER A 230 -0.59 0.55 3.95
N MET A 231 -1.56 -0.25 3.52
CA MET A 231 -2.95 -0.16 3.96
C MET A 231 -3.30 -1.16 5.06
N SER A 232 -3.98 -0.66 6.10
CA SER A 232 -4.57 -1.48 7.15
C SER A 232 -5.75 -2.32 6.62
N LEU A 233 -6.13 -3.39 7.34
CA LEU A 233 -7.26 -4.25 6.96
C LEU A 233 -8.57 -3.47 6.73
N MET A 234 -8.84 -2.45 7.55
CA MET A 234 -10.03 -1.62 7.42
C MET A 234 -9.97 -0.72 6.18
N GLN A 235 -8.78 -0.20 5.84
CA GLN A 235 -8.57 0.57 4.62
C GLN A 235 -8.70 -0.31 3.38
N LEU A 236 -8.19 -1.55 3.38
CA LEU A 236 -8.38 -2.51 2.30
C LEU A 236 -9.87 -2.82 2.08
N SER A 237 -10.64 -3.00 3.16
CA SER A 237 -12.09 -3.21 3.08
C SER A 237 -12.83 -2.00 2.50
N LYS A 238 -12.43 -0.78 2.90
CA LYS A 238 -12.98 0.47 2.33
C LYS A 238 -12.63 0.59 0.85
N LEU A 239 -11.37 0.38 0.49
CA LEU A 239 -10.88 0.38 -0.88
C LEU A 239 -11.67 -0.57 -1.78
N LYS A 240 -11.89 -1.80 -1.33
CA LYS A 240 -12.67 -2.81 -2.06
C LYS A 240 -14.11 -2.35 -2.33
N LYS A 241 -14.74 -1.68 -1.37
CA LYS A 241 -16.09 -1.11 -1.53
C LYS A 241 -16.08 0.05 -2.53
N ASP A 242 -15.08 0.91 -2.47
CA ASP A 242 -14.95 2.05 -3.36
C ASP A 242 -14.69 1.59 -4.81
N TYR A 243 -13.79 0.62 -5.02
CA TYR A 243 -13.57 -0.03 -6.32
C TYR A 243 -14.86 -0.61 -6.90
N SER A 244 -15.62 -1.34 -6.08
CA SER A 244 -16.87 -1.95 -6.51
C SER A 244 -17.94 -0.92 -6.89
N LYS A 245 -18.00 0.22 -6.20
CA LYS A 245 -18.94 1.31 -6.52
C LYS A 245 -18.57 2.03 -7.80
N LEU A 246 -17.28 2.15 -8.06
CA LEU A 246 -16.72 2.82 -9.23
C LEU A 246 -16.61 1.89 -10.46
N GLY A 247 -17.06 0.64 -10.37
CA GLY A 247 -17.00 -0.33 -11.46
C GLY A 247 -15.61 -0.90 -11.76
N TYR A 248 -14.63 -0.69 -10.86
CA TYR A 248 -13.27 -1.23 -11.01
C TYR A 248 -13.16 -2.68 -10.52
N SER A 249 -12.20 -3.41 -11.08
CA SER A 249 -11.92 -4.80 -10.69
C SER A 249 -11.38 -4.88 -9.26
N THR A 250 -12.05 -5.68 -8.42
CA THR A 250 -11.63 -5.94 -7.02
C THR A 250 -10.70 -7.14 -6.88
N VAL A 251 -10.32 -7.79 -7.98
CA VAL A 251 -9.57 -9.06 -7.95
C VAL A 251 -8.20 -8.89 -7.30
N GLY A 252 -7.45 -7.85 -7.64
CA GLY A 252 -6.13 -7.59 -7.06
C GLY A 252 -6.18 -7.41 -5.54
N ILE A 253 -7.19 -6.67 -5.05
CA ILE A 253 -7.40 -6.47 -3.61
C ILE A 253 -7.74 -7.80 -2.93
N LYS A 254 -8.60 -8.63 -3.54
CA LYS A 254 -8.95 -9.96 -2.99
C LYS A 254 -7.74 -10.89 -2.91
N VAL A 255 -6.90 -10.91 -3.94
CA VAL A 255 -5.66 -11.72 -3.94
C VAL A 255 -4.74 -11.26 -2.81
N TYR A 256 -4.62 -9.95 -2.62
CA TYR A 256 -3.82 -9.38 -1.55
C TYR A 256 -4.39 -9.69 -0.15
N GLU A 257 -5.71 -9.56 0.05
CA GLU A 257 -6.39 -9.98 1.28
C GLU A 257 -6.12 -11.45 1.61
N ASN A 258 -6.23 -12.34 0.62
CA ASN A 258 -5.93 -13.77 0.78
C ASN A 258 -4.45 -14.08 1.04
N LYS A 259 -3.53 -13.15 0.75
CA LYS A 259 -2.12 -13.29 1.12
C LYS A 259 -1.91 -13.00 2.61
N ILE A 260 -2.72 -12.11 3.18
CA ILE A 260 -2.62 -11.71 4.60
C ILE A 260 -3.22 -12.77 5.53
N PHE A 261 -4.36 -13.36 5.13
CA PHE A 261 -5.06 -14.41 5.87
C PHE A 261 -4.54 -15.82 5.54
#